data_AF-A0A554IB40-F1
#
_entry.id   AF-A0A554IB40-F1
#
_cell.length_a   1.000
_cell.length_b   1.000
_cell.length_c   1.000
_cell.angle_alpha   90.00
_cell.angle_beta   90.00
_cell.angle_gamma   90.00
#
_symmetry.space_group_name_H-M   'P 1'
#
loop_
_entity.id
_entity.type
_entity.pdbx_description
1 polymer ?
#
loop_
_entity_poly.entity_id
_entity_poly.type
_entity_poly.pdbx_seq_one_letter_code
_entity_poly.pdbx_strand_id
1 'polypeptide(L)'
;MQFNIPQFIDIEDKIFGPLTLKQFFLVLAGGAGLMFLWYFFKLWVVMIIGLPLILFLAATIFIKINGRSFFTFLISWINYWVKPRIFIWRRK
;
A
#
# COMPACT_ATOMS: atom_id res chain seq x y z
N MET A 1 -4.04 -29.59 28.90
CA MET A 1 -3.14 -29.26 27.78
C MET A 1 -3.09 -27.74 27.67
N GLN A 2 -1.92 -27.12 27.81
CA GLN A 2 -1.76 -25.68 27.55
C GLN A 2 -1.57 -25.49 26.04
N PHE A 3 -2.45 -24.73 25.40
CA PHE A 3 -2.33 -24.37 23.99
C PHE A 3 -1.36 -23.19 23.86
N ASN A 4 -0.36 -23.32 22.99
CA ASN A 4 0.46 -22.17 22.60
C ASN A 4 -0.40 -21.24 21.75
N ILE A 5 -0.60 -20.02 22.26
CA ILE A 5 -1.33 -18.98 21.52
C ILE A 5 -0.39 -18.49 20.41
N PRO A 6 -0.77 -18.58 19.14
CA PRO A 6 0.05 -18.06 18.06
C PRO A 6 0.20 -16.54 18.20
N GLN A 7 1.44 -16.08 18.34
CA GLN A 7 1.76 -14.67 18.61
C GLN A 7 1.81 -13.78 17.35
N PHE A 8 1.72 -14.36 16.15
CA PHE A 8 1.92 -13.65 14.88
C PHE A 8 0.72 -13.72 13.93
N ILE A 9 -0.50 -13.93 14.45
CA ILE A 9 -1.71 -13.98 13.61
C ILE A 9 -1.98 -12.68 12.84
N ASP A 10 -1.46 -11.55 13.33
CA ASP A 10 -1.68 -10.22 12.75
C ASP A 10 -0.64 -9.86 11.67
N ILE A 11 0.43 -10.63 11.54
CA ILE A 11 1.47 -10.39 10.55
C ILE A 11 1.15 -11.21 9.32
N GLU A 12 0.91 -10.53 8.20
CA GLU A 12 0.69 -11.21 6.93
C GLU A 12 1.95 -11.96 6.48
N ASP A 13 1.75 -13.20 6.03
CA ASP A 13 2.82 -14.07 5.59
C ASP A 13 3.56 -13.49 4.38
N LYS A 14 4.89 -13.53 4.47
CA LYS A 14 5.78 -13.14 3.38
C LYS A 14 6.11 -14.37 2.55
N ILE A 15 5.43 -14.51 1.42
CA ILE A 15 5.55 -15.68 0.55
C ILE A 15 6.69 -15.51 -0.45
N PHE A 16 6.90 -14.28 -0.95
CA PHE A 16 7.93 -13.97 -1.96
C PHE A 16 9.02 -13.09 -1.34
N GLY A 17 9.97 -13.73 -0.65
CA GLY A 17 11.08 -13.04 0.01
C GLY A 17 10.60 -12.05 1.07
N PRO A 18 10.87 -10.73 0.94
CA PRO A 18 10.38 -9.74 1.90
C PRO A 18 8.91 -9.35 1.69
N LEU A 19 8.26 -9.78 0.60
CA LEU A 19 6.93 -9.33 0.17
C LEU A 19 5.82 -10.27 0.63
N THR A 20 4.71 -9.66 1.09
CA THR A 20 3.44 -10.38 1.26
C THR A 20 2.77 -10.64 -0.10
N LEU A 21 1.80 -11.55 -0.16
CA LEU A 21 1.06 -11.80 -1.41
C LEU A 21 0.43 -10.52 -1.99
N LYS A 22 -0.15 -9.67 -1.14
CA LYS A 22 -0.73 -8.40 -1.57
C LYS A 22 0.32 -7.46 -2.15
N GLN A 23 1.47 -7.36 -1.49
CA GLN A 23 2.59 -6.55 -1.98
C GLN A 23 3.17 -7.09 -3.29
N PHE A 24 3.21 -8.41 -3.46
CA PHE A 24 3.65 -9.04 -4.70
C PHE A 24 2.72 -8.69 -5.87
N PHE A 25 1.40 -8.84 -5.72
CA PHE A 25 0.44 -8.44 -6.76
C PHE A 25 0.47 -6.93 -7.01
N LEU A 26 0.71 -6.11 -5.99
CA LEU A 26 0.86 -4.67 -6.14
C LEU A 26 2.08 -4.32 -7.01
N VAL A 27 3.23 -4.99 -6.80
CA VAL A 27 4.43 -4.80 -7.63
C VAL A 27 4.19 -5.28 -9.06
N LEU A 28 3.53 -6.43 -9.25
CA LEU A 28 3.18 -6.93 -10.58
C LEU A 28 2.30 -5.95 -11.34
N ALA A 29 1.23 -5.45 -10.71
CA ALA A 29 0.35 -4.45 -11.32
C ALA A 29 1.09 -3.14 -11.62
N GLY A 30 1.95 -2.70 -10.71
CA GLY A 30 2.80 -1.53 -10.89
C GLY A 30 3.78 -1.67 -12.06
N GLY A 31 4.45 -2.83 -12.17
CA GLY A 31 5.36 -3.14 -13.27
C GLY A 31 4.65 -3.20 -14.63
N ALA A 32 3.47 -3.85 -14.68
CA ALA A 32 2.63 -3.85 -15.89
C ALA A 32 2.20 -2.43 -16.29
N GLY A 33 1.81 -1.60 -15.32
CA GLY A 33 1.46 -0.20 -15.55
C GLY A 33 2.63 0.63 -16.09
N LEU A 34 3.84 0.43 -15.57
CA LEU A 34 5.05 1.08 -16.08
C LEU A 34 5.41 0.64 -17.49
N MET A 35 5.27 -0.65 -17.79
CA MET A 35 5.50 -1.18 -19.14
C MET A 35 4.48 -0.60 -20.13
N PHE A 36 3.22 -0.50 -19.73
CA PHE A 36 2.18 0.17 -20.51
C PHE A 36 2.53 1.64 -20.77
N LEU A 37 2.92 2.39 -19.74
CA LEU A 37 3.35 3.79 -19.90
C LEU A 37 4.51 3.91 -20.87
N TRP A 38 5.52 3.05 -20.75
CA TRP A 38 6.69 3.04 -21.63
C TRP A 38 6.34 2.76 -23.09
N TYR A 39 5.41 1.85 -23.34
CA TYR A 39 5.03 1.48 -24.71
C TYR A 39 4.20 2.55 -25.42
N PHE A 40 3.28 3.20 -24.70
CA PHE A 40 2.30 4.12 -25.31
C PHE A 40 2.69 5.60 -25.25
N PHE A 41 3.59 6.00 -24.34
CA PHE A 41 3.88 7.41 -24.10
C PHE A 41 5.34 7.77 -24.34
N LYS A 42 5.58 9.07 -24.57
CA LYS A 42 6.93 9.62 -24.67
C LYS A 42 7.64 9.61 -23.31
N LEU A 43 8.96 9.51 -23.33
CA LEU A 43 9.81 9.43 -22.13
C LEU A 43 9.48 10.48 -21.06
N TRP A 44 9.18 11.73 -21.44
CA TRP A 44 8.85 12.78 -20.47
C TRP A 44 7.58 12.47 -19.66
N VAL A 45 6.54 11.91 -20.29
CA VAL A 45 5.31 11.48 -19.60
C VAL A 45 5.60 10.31 -18.67
N VAL A 46 6.40 9.36 -19.15
CA VAL A 46 6.80 8.18 -18.37
C VAL A 46 7.61 8.60 -17.14
N MET A 47 8.49 9.60 -17.26
CA MET A 47 9.21 10.11 -16.10
C MET A 47 8.29 10.83 -15.11
N ILE A 48 7.39 11.69 -15.60
CA ILE A 48 6.48 12.46 -14.73
C ILE A 48 5.51 11.55 -13.98
N ILE A 49 4.99 10.50 -14.61
CA ILE A 49 3.99 9.61 -14.01
C ILE A 49 4.64 8.37 -13.37
N GLY A 50 5.60 7.78 -14.07
CA GLY A 50 6.26 6.54 -13.65
C GLY A 50 7.17 6.74 -12.44
N LEU A 51 7.88 7.86 -12.32
CA LEU A 51 8.76 8.10 -11.16
C LEU A 51 7.97 8.20 -9.85
N PRO A 52 6.89 9.00 -9.74
CA PRO A 52 6.02 8.98 -8.56
C PRO A 52 5.41 7.60 -8.30
N LEU A 53 5.02 6.87 -9.34
CA LEU A 53 4.46 5.53 -9.20
C LEU A 53 5.47 4.55 -8.57
N ILE A 54 6.71 4.53 -9.04
CA ILE A 54 7.78 3.70 -8.48
C ILE A 54 8.05 4.07 -7.02
N LEU A 55 8.17 5.37 -6.73
CA LEU A 55 8.40 5.85 -5.36
C LEU A 55 7.25 5.46 -4.42
N PHE A 56 6.01 5.57 -4.90
CA PHE A 56 4.82 5.19 -4.15
C PHE A 56 4.77 3.68 -3.85
N LEU A 57 5.10 2.84 -4.83
CA LEU A 57 5.17 1.39 -4.67
C LEU A 57 6.27 1.00 -3.68
N ALA A 58 7.47 1.59 -3.81
CA ALA A 58 8.57 1.37 -2.89
C ALA A 58 8.22 1.79 -1.46
N ALA A 59 7.61 2.96 -1.28
CA ALA A 59 7.13 3.44 0.01
C ALA A 59 6.11 2.47 0.63
N THR A 60 5.17 1.95 -0.15
CA THR A 60 4.16 0.98 0.31
C THR A 60 4.76 -0.34 0.80
N ILE A 61 5.87 -0.75 0.21
CA ILE A 61 6.53 -2.03 0.55
C ILE A 61 7.42 -1.88 1.78
N PHE A 62 8.27 -0.86 1.80
CA PHE A 62 9.35 -0.76 2.78
C PHE A 62 9.01 0.14 3.97
N ILE A 63 8.09 1.10 3.81
CA ILE A 63 7.75 2.05 4.86
C ILE A 63 6.50 1.58 5.59
N LYS A 64 6.65 1.42 6.90
CA LYS A 64 5.54 1.22 7.83
C LYS A 64 5.47 2.39 8.79
N ILE A 65 4.27 2.97 8.95
CA ILE A 65 4.01 4.09 9.86
C ILE A 65 3.05 3.58 10.92
N ASN A 66 3.45 3.65 12.20
CA ASN A 66 2.68 3.14 13.34
C ASN A 66 2.21 1.68 13.15
N GLY A 67 3.10 0.82 12.66
CA GLY A 67 2.82 -0.60 12.40
C GLY A 67 1.92 -0.88 11.18
N ARG A 68 1.43 0.14 10.48
CA ARG A 68 0.58 0.01 9.29
C ARG A 68 1.37 0.27 8.01
N SER A 69 0.91 -0.29 6.90
CA SER A 69 1.49 0.01 5.59
C SER A 69 1.35 1.50 5.26
N PHE A 70 2.30 2.05 4.50
CA PHE A 70 2.24 3.44 4.02
C PHE A 70 0.93 3.71 3.25
N PHE A 71 0.43 2.75 2.47
CA PHE A 71 -0.85 2.86 1.77
C PHE A 71 -2.03 3.10 2.73
N THR A 72 -2.13 2.30 3.80
CA THR A 72 -3.19 2.44 4.81
C THR A 72 -3.07 3.77 5.55
N PHE A 73 -1.84 4.19 5.85
CA PHE A 73 -1.59 5.50 6.45
C PHE A 73 -2.05 6.63 5.53
N LEU A 74 -1.70 6.59 4.25
CA LEU A 74 -2.06 7.64 3.29
C LEU A 74 -3.58 7.75 3.12
N ILE A 75 -4.29 6.63 3.03
CA ILE A 75 -5.76 6.61 3.00
C ILE A 75 -6.33 7.24 4.27
N SER A 76 -5.76 6.92 5.44
CA SER A 76 -6.21 7.48 6.71
C SER A 76 -5.96 8.99 6.77
N TRP A 77 -4.83 9.45 6.25
CA TRP A 77 -4.46 10.85 6.16
C TRP A 77 -5.42 11.62 5.24
N ILE A 78 -5.69 11.11 4.03
CA ILE A 78 -6.66 11.70 3.10
C ILE A 78 -8.06 11.75 3.74
N ASN A 79 -8.51 10.64 4.34
CA ASN A 79 -9.80 10.57 5.01
C ASN A 79 -9.94 11.59 6.14
N TYR A 80 -8.87 11.87 6.88
CA TYR A 80 -8.88 12.87 7.95
C TYR A 80 -9.15 14.28 7.42
N TRP A 81 -8.64 14.61 6.24
CA TRP A 81 -8.87 15.91 5.61
C TRP A 81 -10.24 16.02 4.92
N VAL A 82 -10.70 14.94 4.29
CA VAL A 82 -11.93 14.95 3.50
C VAL A 82 -13.18 14.76 4.35
N LYS A 83 -13.10 13.97 5.43
CA LYS A 83 -14.31 13.66 6.23
C LYS A 83 -14.77 14.88 7.04
N PRO A 84 -16.10 15.15 7.05
CA PRO A 84 -16.64 16.18 7.93
C PRO A 84 -16.38 15.79 9.39
N ARG A 85 -15.90 16.75 10.18
CA ARG A 85 -15.56 16.57 11.60
C ARG A 85 -16.81 16.59 12.50
N ILE A 86 -17.92 16.06 12.00
CA ILE A 86 -19.18 16.02 12.72
C ILE A 86 -19.29 14.63 13.36
N PHE A 87 -19.04 14.60 14.66
CA PHE A 87 -19.19 13.40 15.47
C PHE A 87 -20.66 13.25 15.87
N ILE A 88 -21.49 12.76 14.94
CA ILE A 88 -22.89 12.44 15.27
C ILE A 88 -22.89 11.09 15.97
N TRP A 89 -23.29 11.09 17.24
CA TRP A 89 -23.50 9.85 17.97
C TRP A 89 -24.76 9.15 17.44
N ARG A 90 -24.60 7.95 16.90
CA ARG A 90 -25.70 7.11 16.41
C ARG A 90 -25.85 5.92 17.35
N ARG A 91 -26.92 5.89 18.17
CA ARG A 91 -27.34 4.63 18.80
C ARG A 91 -27.75 3.67 17.68
N LYS A 92 -27.19 2.46 17.72
CA LYS A 92 -27.72 1.34 16.95
C LYS A 92 -29.09 0.94 17.50
#